data_AF-A0A932TZ00-F1
#
_entry.id   AF-A0A932TZ00-F1
#
_cell.length_a   1.000
_cell.length_b   1.000
_cell.length_c   1.000
_cell.angle_alpha   90.00
_cell.angle_beta   90.00
_cell.angle_gamma   90.00
#
_symmetry.space_group_name_H-M   'P 1'
#
loop_
_entity.id
_entity.type
_entity.pdbx_description
1 polymer ?
#
loop_
_entity_poly.entity_id
_entity_poly.type
_entity_poly.pdbx_seq_one_letter_code
_entity_poly.pdbx_strand_id
1 'polypeptide(L)'
;MIRLTASRIEKGLLAVPKRMCHLFPDTPQRISVVLGETGEVEGKTYQPAGSTAKEARIFGLGAWLVGAGAQPGDEVSITIGGGEPGLPPVAVAAPHARSAP
;
A
#
# COMPACT_ATOMS: atom_id res chain seq x y z
N MET A 1 2.90 -8.31 -3.80
CA MET A 1 3.80 -7.33 -4.44
C MET A 1 3.02 -6.46 -5.43
N ILE A 2 3.31 -5.17 -5.42
CA ILE A 2 2.69 -4.12 -6.24
C ILE A 2 3.83 -3.29 -6.83
N ARG A 3 3.83 -3.14 -8.15
CA ARG A 3 4.82 -2.32 -8.85
C ARG A 3 4.49 -0.84 -8.73
N LEU A 4 5.50 -0.04 -8.41
CA LEU A 4 5.43 1.41 -8.42
C LEU A 4 5.64 1.94 -9.84
N THR A 5 4.82 2.93 -10.19
CA THR A 5 4.97 3.71 -11.41
C THR A 5 5.28 5.15 -11.04
N ALA A 6 5.90 5.91 -11.95
CA ALA A 6 6.20 7.32 -11.74
C ALA A 6 4.96 8.10 -11.25
N SER A 7 3.82 7.92 -11.92
CA SER A 7 2.56 8.56 -11.53
C SER A 7 2.07 8.21 -10.11
N ARG A 8 2.33 6.98 -9.63
CA ARG A 8 1.94 6.56 -8.27
C ARG A 8 2.83 7.20 -7.21
N ILE A 9 4.13 7.29 -7.49
CA ILE A 9 5.11 7.95 -6.63
C ILE A 9 4.79 9.44 -6.54
N GLU A 10 4.61 10.12 -7.67
CA GLU A 10 4.26 11.55 -7.72
C GLU A 10 2.94 11.86 -7.01
N LYS A 11 1.93 11.01 -7.18
CA LYS A 11 0.63 11.17 -6.51
C LYS A 11 0.64 10.74 -5.04
N GLY A 12 1.73 10.14 -4.56
CA GLY A 12 1.85 9.64 -3.20
C GLY A 12 0.80 8.60 -2.83
N LEU A 13 0.50 7.68 -3.76
CA LEU A 13 -0.50 6.63 -3.57
C LEU A 13 0.00 5.27 -4.03
N LEU A 14 -0.59 4.23 -3.47
CA LEU A 14 -0.39 2.85 -3.92
C LEU A 14 -1.68 2.33 -4.52
N ALA A 15 -1.62 1.72 -5.71
CA ALA A 15 -2.79 1.06 -6.29
C ALA A 15 -2.74 -0.44 -6.02
N VAL A 16 -3.70 -0.90 -5.23
CA VAL A 16 -3.90 -2.29 -4.85
C VAL A 16 -4.68 -2.99 -5.97
N PRO A 17 -4.15 -4.07 -6.57
CA PRO A 17 -4.82 -4.75 -7.67
C PRO A 17 -6.12 -5.44 -7.18
N LYS A 18 -7.14 -5.51 -8.04
CA LYS A 18 -8.46 -6.09 -7.71
C LYS A 18 -8.38 -7.47 -7.04
N ARG A 19 -7.42 -8.30 -7.44
CA ARG A 19 -7.17 -9.63 -6.85
C ARG A 19 -6.87 -9.61 -5.36
N MET A 20 -6.40 -8.49 -4.81
CA MET A 20 -6.12 -8.30 -3.38
C MET A 20 -7.21 -7.52 -2.67
N CYS A 21 -8.15 -6.86 -3.37
CA CYS A 21 -9.17 -6.02 -2.74
C CYS A 21 -10.08 -6.77 -1.77
N HIS A 22 -10.28 -8.08 -1.96
CA HIS A 22 -11.05 -8.92 -1.04
C HIS A 22 -10.43 -9.03 0.37
N LEU A 23 -9.16 -8.64 0.53
CA LEU A 23 -8.46 -8.59 1.81
C LEU A 23 -8.59 -7.23 2.51
N PHE A 24 -9.28 -6.28 1.87
CA PHE A 24 -9.47 -4.91 2.34
C PHE A 24 -10.96 -4.64 2.53
N PRO A 25 -11.33 -3.57 3.27
CA PRO A 25 -12.72 -3.14 3.36
C PRO A 25 -13.31 -2.81 1.98
N ASP A 26 -14.60 -3.06 1.81
CA ASP A 26 -15.34 -2.77 0.56
C ASP A 26 -15.84 -1.32 0.49
N THR A 27 -15.68 -0.55 1.57
CA THR A 27 -16.08 0.87 1.66
C THR A 27 -14.87 1.79 1.82
N PRO A 28 -14.95 3.04 1.33
CA PRO A 28 -13.91 4.03 1.56
C PRO A 28 -13.81 4.36 3.06
N GLN A 29 -12.63 4.18 3.63
CA GLN A 29 -12.38 4.41 5.05
C GLN A 29 -10.89 4.65 5.33
N ARG A 30 -10.55 5.06 6.57
CA ARG A 30 -9.16 5.02 7.02
C ARG A 30 -8.78 3.61 7.43
N ILE A 31 -7.59 3.18 7.01
CA ILE A 31 -6.98 1.93 7.44
C ILE A 31 -5.69 2.23 8.19
N SER A 32 -5.38 1.42 9.19
CA SER A 32 -4.09 1.48 9.87
C SER A 32 -3.08 0.64 9.08
N VAL A 33 -1.96 1.25 8.72
CA VAL A 33 -0.87 0.61 8.01
C VAL A 33 0.43 0.70 8.80
N VAL A 34 1.28 -0.32 8.72
CA VAL A 34 2.68 -0.22 9.15
C VAL A 34 3.53 0.02 7.93
N LEU A 35 4.44 0.99 7.98
CA LEU A 35 5.31 1.33 6.86
C LEU A 35 6.75 0.93 7.16
N GLY A 36 7.31 0.06 6.33
CA GLY A 36 8.68 -0.43 6.50
C GLY A 36 8.87 -1.25 7.79
N GLU A 37 10.07 -1.19 8.35
CA GLU A 37 10.47 -1.97 9.54
C GLU A 37 10.38 -1.18 10.85
N THR A 38 10.01 0.10 10.80
CA THR A 38 9.95 0.97 11.99
C THR A 38 8.86 0.56 12.97
N GLY A 39 7.89 -0.26 12.53
CA GLY A 39 6.75 -0.67 13.34
C GLY A 39 5.76 0.45 13.61
N GLU A 40 5.94 1.63 13.01
CA GLU A 40 5.06 2.78 13.23
C GLU A 40 3.74 2.57 12.50
N VAL A 41 2.63 2.70 13.26
CA VAL A 41 1.27 2.55 12.74
C VAL A 41 0.75 3.90 12.29
N GLU A 42 0.49 4.03 11.00
CA GLU A 42 -0.06 5.23 10.39
C GLU A 42 -1.47 5.03 9.86
N GLY A 43 -2.35 6.02 10.04
CA GLY A 43 -3.70 6.01 9.49
C GLY A 43 -3.73 6.57 8.06
N LYS A 44 -3.91 5.71 7.05
CA LYS A 44 -3.98 6.10 5.63
C LYS A 44 -5.40 6.01 5.09
N THR A 45 -5.70 6.83 4.08
CA THR A 45 -7.01 6.81 3.41
C THR A 45 -7.04 5.70 2.39
N TYR A 46 -7.97 4.78 2.53
CA TYR A 46 -8.22 3.70 1.57
C TYR A 46 -9.49 3.98 0.77
N GLN A 47 -9.39 3.81 -0.54
CA GLN A 47 -10.51 3.88 -1.46
C GLN A 47 -10.63 2.54 -2.20
N PRO A 48 -11.71 1.78 -2.00
CA PRO A 48 -11.92 0.50 -2.66
C PRO A 48 -12.03 0.66 -4.17
N ALA A 49 -11.76 -0.44 -4.87
CA ALA A 49 -12.01 -0.53 -6.29
C ALA A 49 -13.53 -0.49 -6.52
N GLY A 50 -14.06 0.63 -7.03
CA GLY A 50 -15.47 0.69 -7.44
C GLY A 50 -15.77 -0.24 -8.62
N SER A 51 -17.04 -0.36 -9.02
CA SER A 51 -17.49 -1.27 -10.10
C SER A 51 -16.73 -1.11 -11.41
N THR A 52 -16.30 0.12 -11.73
CA THR A 52 -15.54 0.46 -12.95
C THR A 52 -14.03 0.52 -12.71
N ALA A 53 -13.59 0.74 -11.47
CA ALA A 53 -12.17 0.85 -11.14
C ALA A 53 -11.55 -0.54 -11.01
N LYS A 54 -10.44 -0.79 -11.71
CA LYS A 54 -9.74 -2.09 -11.65
C LYS A 54 -8.79 -2.21 -10.44
N GLU A 55 -8.68 -1.17 -9.64
CA GLU A 55 -7.68 -1.05 -8.57
C GLU A 55 -8.26 -0.25 -7.40
N ALA A 56 -7.98 -0.70 -6.18
CA ALA A 56 -8.17 0.09 -4.98
C ALA A 56 -6.95 1.00 -4.77
N ARG A 57 -7.09 2.04 -3.95
CA ARG A 57 -6.06 3.06 -3.75
C ARG A 57 -5.83 3.34 -2.28
N ILE A 58 -4.58 3.33 -1.87
CA ILE A 58 -4.14 3.79 -0.54
C ILE A 58 -3.42 5.12 -0.75
N PHE A 59 -3.94 6.18 -0.14
CA PHE A 59 -3.40 7.53 -0.26
C PHE A 59 -2.58 7.93 0.98
N GLY A 60 -1.77 8.98 0.84
CA GLY A 60 -0.97 9.53 1.95
C GLY A 60 0.37 8.82 2.13
N LEU A 61 0.88 8.19 1.08
CA LEU A 61 2.16 7.47 1.06
C LEU A 61 3.30 8.30 0.44
N GLY A 62 3.03 9.52 -0.01
CA GLY A 62 4.02 10.36 -0.71
C GLY A 62 5.30 10.60 0.09
N ALA A 63 5.17 11.09 1.33
CA ALA A 63 6.33 11.36 2.19
C ALA A 63 7.15 10.09 2.46
N TRP A 64 6.46 8.96 2.68
CA TRP A 64 7.12 7.67 2.89
C TRP A 64 7.83 7.17 1.64
N LEU A 65 7.19 7.23 0.46
CA LEU A 65 7.79 6.82 -0.80
C LEU A 65 9.04 7.65 -1.13
N VAL A 66 8.97 8.97 -0.91
CA VAL A 66 10.12 9.86 -1.11
C VAL A 66 11.23 9.58 -0.10
N GLY A 67 10.90 9.43 1.19
CA GLY A 67 11.86 9.11 2.24
C GLY A 67 12.53 7.75 2.06
N ALA A 68 11.82 6.77 1.49
CA ALA A 68 12.35 5.46 1.14
C ALA A 68 13.14 5.45 -0.20
N GLY A 69 13.23 6.57 -0.91
CA GLY A 69 13.94 6.65 -2.19
C GLY A 69 13.28 5.86 -3.32
N ALA A 70 11.95 5.70 -3.28
CA ALA A 70 11.21 4.88 -4.24
C ALA A 70 11.38 5.34 -5.69
N GLN A 71 11.64 4.40 -6.59
CA GLN A 71 11.82 4.64 -8.01
C GLN A 71 10.75 3.93 -8.86
N PRO A 72 10.42 4.46 -10.06
CA PRO A 72 9.55 3.76 -10.99
C PRO A 72 10.14 2.40 -11.36
N GLY A 73 9.39 1.33 -11.12
CA GLY A 73 9.88 -0.03 -11.32
C GLY A 73 10.10 -0.82 -10.03
N ASP A 74 10.25 -0.15 -8.89
CA ASP A 74 10.33 -0.81 -7.59
C ASP A 74 9.05 -1.56 -7.28
N GLU A 75 9.20 -2.58 -6.43
CA GLU A 75 8.08 -3.37 -5.93
C GLU A 75 7.88 -3.11 -4.43
N VAL A 76 6.62 -2.96 -4.05
CA VAL A 76 6.18 -2.84 -2.66
C VAL A 76 5.44 -4.12 -2.30
N SER A 77 5.85 -4.73 -1.19
CA SER A 77 5.15 -5.87 -0.62
C SER A 77 4.10 -5.39 0.37
N ILE A 78 2.88 -5.93 0.25
CA ILE A 78 1.82 -5.76 1.24
C ILE A 78 1.62 -7.10 1.91
N THR A 79 1.59 -7.08 3.24
CA THR A 79 1.20 -8.21 4.09
C THR A 79 -0.05 -7.81 4.86
N ILE A 80 -1.03 -8.71 4.94
CA ILE A 80 -2.27 -8.48 5.69
C ILE A 80 -2.14 -9.24 7.01
N GLY A 81 -2.19 -8.52 8.12
CA GLY A 81 -2.14 -9.09 9.47
C GLY A 81 -3.54 -9.54 9.87
N GLY A 82 -3.74 -10.85 10.00
CA GLY A 82 -5.02 -11.41 10.39
C GLY A 82 -5.30 -11.27 11.88
N GLY A 83 -6.30 -10.45 12.24
CA GLY A 83 -7.20 -10.68 13.37
C GLY A 83 -6.67 -10.62 14.80
N GLU A 84 -5.38 -10.40 15.04
CA GLU A 84 -4.85 -10.24 16.39
C GLU A 84 -5.28 -8.88 16.98
N PRO A 85 -5.94 -8.84 18.16
CA PRO A 85 -6.35 -7.60 18.79
C PRO A 85 -5.11 -6.75 19.12
N GLY A 86 -4.96 -5.63 18.42
CA GLY A 86 -3.86 -4.67 18.61
C GLY A 86 -2.84 -4.61 17.47
N LEU A 87 -2.89 -5.52 16.49
CA LEU A 87 -2.08 -5.43 15.27
C LEU A 87 -2.85 -4.71 14.15
N PRO A 88 -2.22 -3.78 13.44
CA PRO A 88 -2.84 -3.14 12.28
C PRO A 88 -3.12 -4.18 11.19
N PRO A 89 -4.26 -4.08 10.50
CA PRO A 89 -4.68 -5.10 9.53
C PRO A 89 -3.77 -5.14 8.30
N VAL A 90 -2.97 -4.09 8.03
CA VAL A 90 -2.17 -3.96 6.82
C VAL A 90 -0.74 -3.55 7.18
N ALA A 91 0.24 -4.25 6.64
CA ALA A 91 1.65 -3.88 6.67
C ALA A 91 2.14 -3.67 5.23
N VAL A 92 2.88 -2.59 5.01
CA VAL A 92 3.46 -2.20 3.73
C VAL A 92 4.96 -2.12 3.90
N ALA A 93 5.68 -3.04 3.26
CA ALA A 93 7.13 -3.09 3.31
C ALA A 93 7.75 -1.98 2.43
N ALA A 94 9.01 -1.63 2.71
CA ALA A 94 9.76 -0.68 1.91
C ALA A 94 9.81 -1.09 0.42
N PRO A 95 9.78 -0.11 -0.51
CA PRO A 95 10.03 -0.39 -1.91
C PRO A 95 11.42 -1.00 -2.06
N HIS A 96 11.51 -2.07 -2.84
CA HIS A 96 12.78 -2.71 -3.15
C HIS A 96 12.91 -2.95 -4.66
N ALA A 97 14.15 -2.88 -5.12
CA ALA A 97 14.47 -3.23 -6.49
C ALA A 97 14.12 -4.71 -6.73
N ARG A 98 13.55 -4.98 -7.90
CA ARG A 98 13.28 -6.34 -8.34
C ARG A 98 14.61 -7.06 -8.54
N SER A 99 14.96 -7.99 -7.65
CA SER A 99 15.99 -8.98 -7.96
C SER A 99 15.43 -9.87 -9.07
N ALA A 100 15.93 -9.71 -10.29
CA ALA A 100 15.60 -10.61 -11.38
C ALA A 100 16.15 -12.02 -11.05
N PRO A 101 15.40 -13.11 -11.31
CA PRO A 101 15.98 -14.45 -11.34
C PRO A 101 16.96 -14.61 -12.52
#